data_AF-G9XS72-F1
#
_entry.id   AF-G9XS72-F1
#
_cell.length_a   1.000
_cell.length_b   1.000
_cell.length_c   1.000
_cell.angle_alpha   90.00
_cell.angle_beta   90.00
_cell.angle_gamma   90.00
#
_symmetry.space_group_name_H-M   'P 1'
#
loop_
_entity.id
_entity.type
_entity.pdbx_description
1 polymer ?
#
loop_
_entity_poly.entity_id
_entity_poly.type
_entity_poly.pdbx_seq_one_letter_code
_entity_poly.pdbx_strand_id
1 'polypeptide(L)'
;MDSVKYKDWFEMAKKDIKSAEILFQHEADNGIICFHSQQAIEKYLKGFLIKTTGELQEGHSLVKLCKKAVAYDKVLNDFIKDMAFVNTYYIETRYPAEDPLIVSKEDAEECIKSL
;
A
#
# COMPACT_ATOMS: atom_id res chain seq x y z
N MET A 1 10.28 -17.42 6.00
CA MET A 1 10.94 -16.83 4.82
C MET A 1 9.83 -16.48 3.85
N ASP A 2 9.79 -15.24 3.38
CA ASP A 2 8.73 -14.77 2.49
C ASP A 2 8.84 -15.39 1.09
N SER A 3 7.72 -15.49 0.39
CA SER A 3 7.67 -16.07 -0.96
C SER A 3 8.40 -15.19 -1.98
N VAL A 4 9.17 -15.81 -2.87
CA VAL A 4 9.75 -15.15 -4.06
C VAL A 4 8.88 -15.35 -5.31
N LYS A 5 7.64 -15.82 -5.16
CA LYS A 5 6.69 -15.94 -6.27
C LYS A 5 5.84 -14.68 -6.33
N TYR A 6 6.05 -13.86 -7.36
CA TYR A 6 5.30 -12.60 -7.51
C TYR A 6 3.77 -12.77 -7.49
N LYS A 7 3.25 -13.93 -7.95
CA LYS A 7 1.81 -14.21 -7.95
C LYS A 7 1.24 -14.27 -6.53
N ASP A 8 1.98 -14.81 -5.57
CA ASP A 8 1.52 -14.90 -4.17
C ASP A 8 1.33 -13.49 -3.59
N TRP A 9 2.21 -12.56 -3.96
CA TRP A 9 2.12 -11.14 -3.57
C TRP A 9 0.93 -10.44 -4.21
N PHE A 10 0.68 -10.66 -5.51
CA PHE A 10 -0.49 -10.10 -6.18
C PHE A 10 -1.80 -10.64 -5.61
N GLU A 11 -1.88 -11.93 -5.29
CA GLU A 11 -3.07 -12.50 -4.66
C GLU A 11 -3.29 -11.94 -3.25
N MET A 12 -2.23 -11.68 -2.49
CA MET A 12 -2.37 -10.99 -1.20
C MET A 12 -2.82 -9.55 -1.38
N ALA A 13 -2.23 -8.81 -2.32
CA ALA A 13 -2.61 -7.43 -2.61
C ALA A 13 -4.10 -7.31 -2.98
N LYS A 14 -4.63 -8.22 -3.81
CA LYS A 14 -6.05 -8.27 -4.14
C LYS A 14 -6.95 -8.49 -2.93
N LYS A 15 -6.51 -9.29 -1.95
CA LYS A 15 -7.26 -9.49 -0.70
C LYS A 15 -7.30 -8.19 0.09
N ASP A 16 -6.18 -7.47 0.18
CA ASP A 16 -6.14 -6.16 0.85
C ASP A 16 -7.02 -5.12 0.15
N ILE A 17 -7.04 -5.06 -1.19
CA ILE A 17 -7.97 -4.21 -1.94
C ILE A 17 -9.42 -4.55 -1.58
N LYS A 18 -9.78 -5.84 -1.66
CA LYS A 18 -11.13 -6.30 -1.33
C LYS A 18 -11.53 -5.95 0.11
N SER A 19 -10.60 -6.08 1.05
CA SER A 19 -10.78 -5.68 2.44
C SER A 19 -11.02 -4.17 2.56
N ALA A 20 -10.17 -3.34 1.95
CA ALA A 20 -10.29 -1.89 1.98
C ALA A 20 -11.65 -1.42 1.42
N GLU A 21 -12.08 -1.99 0.28
CA GLU A 21 -13.39 -1.70 -0.31
C GLU A 21 -14.55 -2.05 0.61
N ILE A 22 -14.55 -3.26 1.20
CA ILE A 22 -15.63 -3.70 2.10
C ILE A 22 -15.67 -2.82 3.34
N LEU A 23 -14.51 -2.55 3.95
CA LEU A 23 -14.41 -1.70 5.13
C LEU A 23 -14.92 -0.29 4.85
N PHE A 24 -14.57 0.29 3.70
CA PHE A 24 -15.06 1.59 3.27
C PHE A 24 -16.58 1.60 3.05
N GLN A 25 -17.11 0.58 2.36
CA GLN A 25 -18.56 0.44 2.11
C GLN A 25 -19.39 0.31 3.39
N HIS A 26 -18.81 -0.26 4.45
CA HIS A 26 -19.47 -0.46 5.74
C HIS A 26 -19.11 0.59 6.78
N GLU A 27 -18.52 1.72 6.36
CA GLU A 27 -18.14 2.84 7.24
C GLU A 27 -17.33 2.40 8.45
N ALA A 28 -16.39 1.46 8.23
CA ALA A 28 -15.44 1.02 9.24
C ALA A 28 -14.42 2.13 9.56
N ASP A 29 -13.52 1.84 10.50
CA ASP A 29 -12.46 2.77 10.89
C ASP A 29 -11.58 3.20 9.69
N ASN A 30 -11.47 4.51 9.48
CA ASN A 30 -10.73 5.12 8.37
C ASN A 30 -9.24 4.74 8.39
N GLY A 31 -8.64 4.62 9.58
CA GLY A 31 -7.26 4.20 9.73
C GLY A 31 -7.05 2.76 9.23
N ILE A 32 -7.97 1.85 9.55
CA ILE A 32 -7.92 0.46 9.06
C ILE A 32 -8.12 0.39 7.54
N ILE A 33 -8.95 1.25 6.95
CA ILE A 33 -9.12 1.36 5.49
C ILE A 33 -7.81 1.83 4.83
N CYS A 34 -7.17 2.87 5.36
CA CYS A 34 -5.87 3.35 4.88
C CYS A 34 -4.77 2.30 5.05
N PHE A 35 -4.79 1.54 6.15
CA PHE A 35 -3.86 0.44 6.39
C PHE A 35 -3.94 -0.63 5.30
N HIS A 36 -5.14 -1.12 4.97
CA HIS A 36 -5.29 -2.10 3.91
C HIS A 36 -4.93 -1.53 2.53
N SER A 37 -5.21 -0.24 2.30
CA SER A 37 -4.80 0.43 1.06
C SER A 37 -3.27 0.46 0.93
N GLN A 38 -2.55 0.82 2.00
CA GLN A 38 -1.09 0.78 2.03
C GLN A 38 -0.56 -0.63 1.78
N GLN A 39 -1.14 -1.64 2.43
CA GLN A 39 -0.72 -3.04 2.30
C GLN A 39 -0.90 -3.56 0.87
N ALA A 40 -2.04 -3.24 0.24
CA ALA A 40 -2.31 -3.60 -1.15
C ALA A 40 -1.23 -3.06 -2.09
N ILE A 41 -0.95 -1.76 -2.01
CA ILE A 41 0.05 -1.09 -2.85
C ILE A 41 1.45 -1.65 -2.60
N GLU A 42 1.84 -1.84 -1.33
CA GLU A 42 3.14 -2.42 -0.97
C GLU A 42 3.34 -3.79 -1.62
N LYS A 43 2.33 -4.65 -1.52
CA LYS A 43 2.37 -6.01 -2.04
C LYS A 43 2.37 -6.03 -3.57
N TYR A 44 1.64 -5.12 -4.22
CA TYR A 44 1.72 -4.96 -5.67
C TYR A 44 3.11 -4.51 -6.14
N LEU A 45 3.69 -3.50 -5.50
CA LEU A 45 5.04 -3.02 -5.85
C LEU A 45 6.09 -4.12 -5.62
N LYS A 46 6.02 -4.86 -4.51
CA LYS A 46 6.90 -6.00 -4.24
C LYS A 46 6.71 -7.11 -5.26
N GLY A 47 5.48 -7.48 -5.59
CA GLY A 47 5.19 -8.46 -6.64
C GLY A 47 5.74 -8.01 -8.00
N PHE A 48 5.58 -6.74 -8.37
CA PHE A 48 6.14 -6.18 -9.61
C PHE A 48 7.66 -6.28 -9.64
N LEU A 49 8.33 -5.91 -8.54
CA LEU A 49 9.79 -5.97 -8.44
C LEU A 49 10.28 -7.42 -8.49
N ILE A 50 9.65 -8.36 -7.78
CA ILE A 50 9.97 -9.80 -7.86
C ILE A 50 9.79 -10.32 -9.28
N LYS A 51 8.70 -9.96 -9.96
CA LYS A 51 8.46 -10.37 -11.36
C LYS A 51 9.57 -9.88 -12.29
N THR A 52 10.12 -8.70 -12.01
CA THR A 52 11.07 -8.01 -12.88
C THR A 52 12.52 -8.36 -12.59
N THR A 53 12.89 -8.50 -11.31
CA THR A 53 14.26 -8.70 -10.86
C THR A 53 14.52 -10.09 -10.28
N GLY A 54 13.47 -10.84 -9.93
CA GLY A 54 13.58 -12.10 -9.20
C GLY A 54 13.84 -11.93 -7.69
N GLU A 55 13.92 -10.70 -7.20
CA GLU A 55 14.33 -10.39 -5.82
C GLU A 55 13.21 -9.72 -5.03
N LEU A 56 12.97 -10.25 -3.82
CA LEU A 56 12.10 -9.59 -2.85
C LEU A 56 12.80 -8.35 -2.28
N GLN A 57 12.09 -7.22 -2.30
CA GLN A 57 12.57 -5.97 -1.73
C GLN A 57 12.12 -5.84 -0.28
N GLU A 58 13.07 -5.56 0.62
CA GLU A 58 12.79 -5.33 2.03
C GLU A 58 12.22 -3.92 2.31
N GLY A 59 11.59 -3.79 3.48
CA GLY A 59 10.97 -2.56 3.95
C GLY A 59 9.53 -2.37 3.46
N HIS A 60 8.92 -1.26 3.93
CA HIS A 60 7.49 -0.98 3.77
C HIS A 60 7.20 0.39 3.15
N SER A 61 8.26 1.15 2.83
CA SER A 61 8.10 2.49 2.27
C SER A 61 7.63 2.39 0.81
N LEU A 62 6.38 2.78 0.57
CA LEU A 62 5.79 2.80 -0.78
C LEU A 62 6.60 3.68 -1.72
N VAL A 63 7.04 4.86 -1.25
CA VAL A 63 7.88 5.77 -2.04
C VAL A 63 9.20 5.12 -2.46
N LYS A 64 9.87 4.40 -1.55
CA LYS A 64 11.13 3.70 -1.89
C LYS A 64 10.91 2.56 -2.87
N LEU A 65 9.86 1.76 -2.66
CA LEU A 65 9.50 0.65 -3.55
C LEU A 65 9.12 1.16 -4.96
N CYS A 66 8.31 2.22 -5.04
CA CYS A 66 7.89 2.82 -6.29
C CYS A 66 9.08 3.43 -7.05
N LYS A 67 9.98 4.15 -6.37
CA LYS A 67 11.22 4.66 -7.01
C LYS A 67 12.09 3.55 -7.60
N LYS A 68 12.18 2.39 -6.94
CA LYS A 68 12.86 1.21 -7.52
C LYS A 68 12.11 0.69 -8.74
N ALA A 69 10.79 0.64 -8.67
CA ALA A 69 9.95 0.18 -9.79
C ALA A 69 10.02 1.11 -11.01
N VAL A 70 10.17 2.43 -10.81
CA VAL A 70 10.38 3.45 -11.86
C VAL A 70 11.65 3.21 -12.70
N ALA A 71 12.62 2.44 -12.19
CA ALA A 71 13.76 2.02 -13.00
C ALA A 71 13.36 1.08 -14.16
N TYR A 72 12.23 0.38 -14.01
CA TYR A 72 11.76 -0.64 -14.95
C TYR A 72 10.47 -0.24 -15.69
N ASP A 73 9.63 0.59 -15.07
CA ASP A 73 8.44 1.16 -15.71
C ASP A 73 8.29 2.63 -15.33
N LYS A 74 8.52 3.54 -16.30
CA LYS A 74 8.49 4.98 -16.08
C LYS A 74 7.11 5.53 -15.76
N VAL A 75 6.03 4.83 -16.14
CA VAL A 75 4.65 5.23 -15.83
C VAL A 75 4.43 5.25 -14.31
N LEU A 76 5.16 4.43 -13.56
CA LEU A 76 5.05 4.39 -12.09
C LEU A 76 5.49 5.71 -11.41
N ASN A 77 6.21 6.58 -12.13
CA ASN A 77 6.64 7.87 -11.58
C ASN A 77 5.45 8.80 -11.33
N ASP A 78 4.36 8.63 -12.07
CA ASP A 78 3.16 9.46 -11.95
C ASP A 78 2.46 9.26 -10.60
N PHE A 79 2.62 8.07 -9.99
CA PHE A 79 2.00 7.69 -8.71
C PHE A 79 2.83 8.04 -7.48
N ILE A 80 4.02 8.63 -7.62
CA ILE A 80 4.92 8.89 -6.47
C ILE A 80 4.25 9.75 -5.39
N LYS A 81 3.37 10.68 -5.78
CA LYS A 81 2.62 11.52 -4.83
C LYS A 81 1.62 10.69 -4.03
N ASP A 82 0.89 9.80 -4.69
CA ASP A 82 -0.07 8.89 -4.07
C ASP A 82 0.65 7.95 -3.10
N MET A 83 1.83 7.44 -3.50
CA MET A 83 2.68 6.63 -2.61
C MET A 83 3.09 7.39 -1.36
N ALA A 84 3.40 8.68 -1.46
CA ALA A 84 3.77 9.49 -0.30
C ALA A 84 2.57 9.72 0.63
N PHE A 85 1.41 10.02 0.05
CA PHE A 85 0.16 10.20 0.77
C PHE A 85 -0.21 8.93 1.56
N VAL A 86 -0.41 7.81 0.88
CA VAL A 86 -0.83 6.54 1.51
C VAL A 86 0.19 6.05 2.54
N ASN A 87 1.50 6.25 2.28
CA ASN A 87 2.56 5.80 3.19
C ASN A 87 2.56 6.53 4.54
N THR A 88 1.93 7.71 4.66
CA THR A 88 1.82 8.46 5.92
C THR A 88 1.02 7.67 6.96
N TYR A 89 0.03 6.89 6.51
CA TYR A 89 -0.85 6.15 7.41
C TYR A 89 -0.28 4.79 7.85
N TYR A 90 0.88 4.36 7.34
CA TYR A 90 1.44 3.03 7.65
C TYR A 90 1.79 2.84 9.13
N ILE A 91 2.42 3.85 9.75
CA ILE A 91 2.91 3.74 11.12
C ILE A 91 1.78 4.07 12.11
N GLU A 92 1.08 5.16 11.84
CA GLU A 92 0.03 5.71 12.71
C GLU A 92 -1.13 4.74 12.95
N THR A 93 -1.46 3.90 11.97
CA THR A 93 -2.57 2.94 12.07
C THR A 93 -2.19 1.63 12.76
N ARG A 94 -0.89 1.39 13.01
CA ARG A 94 -0.40 0.11 13.55
C ARG A 94 -0.08 0.15 15.03
N TYR A 95 0.21 1.31 15.59
CA TYR A 95 0.61 1.43 16.99
C TYR A 95 -0.16 2.57 17.67
N PRO A 96 -0.64 2.35 18.90
CA PRO A 96 -1.15 3.45 19.71
C PRO A 96 -0.05 4.51 19.88
N ALA A 97 -0.35 5.75 19.53
CA ALA A 97 0.50 6.91 19.75
C ALA A 97 -0.09 7.78 20.87
N GLU A 98 0.76 8.54 21.57
CA GLU A 98 0.30 9.52 22.56
C GLU A 98 -0.53 10.65 21.92
N ASP A 99 -0.21 10.99 20.66
CA ASP A 99 -0.95 11.93 19.82
C ASP A 99 -1.24 11.26 18.47
N PRO A 100 -2.35 10.50 18.35
CA PRO A 100 -2.65 9.72 17.16
C PRO A 100 -3.12 10.60 16.01
N LEU A 101 -2.61 10.32 14.81
CA LEU A 101 -3.14 10.92 13.59
C LEU A 101 -4.63 10.57 13.43
N ILE A 102 -5.49 11.59 13.38
CA ILE A 102 -6.91 11.41 13.08
C ILE A 102 -7.06 11.25 11.57
N VAL A 103 -7.54 10.09 11.13
CA VAL A 103 -7.79 9.81 9.72
C VAL A 103 -9.24 10.18 9.38
N SER A 104 -9.40 11.15 8.49
CA SER A 104 -10.72 11.59 8.02
C SER A 104 -11.33 10.60 7.01
N LYS A 105 -12.62 10.76 6.71
CA LYS A 105 -13.27 9.95 5.67
C LYS A 105 -12.71 10.30 4.30
N GLU A 106 -12.38 11.57 4.08
CA GLU A 106 -11.74 12.09 2.88
C GLU A 106 -10.36 11.45 2.67
N ASP A 107 -9.58 11.28 3.75
CA ASP A 107 -8.28 10.60 3.66
C ASP A 107 -8.43 9.13 3.24
N ALA A 108 -9.43 8.44 3.81
CA ALA A 108 -9.75 7.05 3.45
C ALA A 108 -10.23 6.95 1.98
N GLU A 109 -11.03 7.90 1.51
CA GLU A 109 -11.46 7.99 0.11
C GLU A 109 -10.26 8.16 -0.84
N GLU A 110 -9.32 9.04 -0.52
CA GLU A 110 -8.11 9.24 -1.33
C GLU A 110 -7.20 7.99 -1.32
N CYS A 111 -7.13 7.28 -0.19
CA CYS A 111 -6.42 6.00 -0.13
C CYS A 111 -7.05 4.93 -1.02
N ILE A 112 -8.39 4.84 -1.04
CA ILE A 112 -9.12 3.91 -1.92
C ILE A 112 -8.95 4.29 -3.40
N LYS A 113 -8.98 5.58 -3.74
CA LYS A 113 -8.74 6.06 -5.13
C LYS A 113 -7.33 5.75 -5.65
N SER A 114 -6.39 5.49 -4.74
CA SER A 114 -5.01 5.13 -5.06
C SER A 114 -4.78 3.64 -5.33
N LEU A 115 -5.84 2.80 -5.26
CA LEU A 115 -5.83 1.35 -5.56
C LEU A 115 -6.18 1.06 -7.01
#